data_AF-X1AZW7-F1
#
_entry.id   AF-X1AZW7-F1
#
_cell.length_a   1.000
_cell.length_b   1.000
_cell.length_c   1.000
_cell.angle_alpha   90.00
_cell.angle_beta   90.00
_cell.angle_gamma   90.00
#
_symmetry.space_group_name_H-M   'P 1'
#
loop_
_entity.id
_entity.type
_entity.pdbx_description
1 polymer ?
#
loop_
_entity_poly.entity_id
_entity_poly.type
_entity_poly.pdbx_seq_one_letter_code
_entity_poly.pdbx_strand_id
1 'polypeptide(L)'
;LWISIFKDDDESYDIWHNLIDLPEKRIVRLGEEDNFWKVGPTGPCGPCSEIYIDLGEEKASKGGGGVGVDERYLELWNLVFMQYNREEDGSLTPLPKQNIDTGLGLERIASVLQKADTDFETDLFLPIIKFVAQNAGIKYKENQKKDLALKVIADHIRALVFMISDGIVPSNEGRGYVLRILLRRAFRYGKVINYDQPFLYEVAPVVINLMKEVYPEIYKEENRIYQVILAEEKKFQETFNIGIQILDNLKEELKQKNKDKLSGRDAFKLPIPSSFNILNRPMLEVEFR
;
A
#
# COMPACT_ATOMS: atom_id res chain seq x y z
N LEU A 1 13.74 5.62 21.06
CA LEU A 1 13.55 6.41 19.83
C LEU A 1 14.90 6.76 19.27
N TRP A 2 14.98 6.79 17.96
CA TRP A 2 16.12 7.20 17.14
C TRP A 2 15.66 8.29 16.21
N ILE A 3 16.57 9.15 15.77
CA ILE A 3 16.26 10.30 14.92
C ILE A 3 17.16 10.26 13.68
N SER A 4 16.60 10.56 12.52
CA SER A 4 17.40 10.95 11.35
C SER A 4 17.27 12.45 11.08
N ILE A 5 18.31 13.03 10.52
CA ILE A 5 18.36 14.43 10.06
C ILE A 5 19.11 14.50 8.73
N PHE A 6 18.84 15.56 7.97
CA PHE A 6 19.62 15.84 6.77
C PHE A 6 21.10 16.09 7.12
N LYS A 7 22.01 15.50 6.34
CA LYS A 7 23.46 15.53 6.62
C LYS A 7 24.03 16.93 6.85
N ASP A 8 23.47 17.95 6.18
CA ASP A 8 23.94 19.34 6.22
C ASP A 8 23.06 20.23 7.13
N ASP A 9 22.11 19.65 7.88
CA ASP A 9 21.21 20.36 8.79
C ASP A 9 21.70 20.30 10.25
N ASP A 10 22.67 21.18 10.55
CA ASP A 10 23.22 21.32 11.90
C ASP A 10 22.23 21.93 12.91
N GLU A 11 21.25 22.70 12.44
CA GLU A 11 20.21 23.29 13.30
C GLU A 11 19.32 22.18 13.91
N SER A 12 18.86 21.24 13.08
CA SER A 12 18.12 20.08 13.57
C SER A 12 18.96 19.22 14.51
N TYR A 13 20.26 19.04 14.24
CA TYR A 13 21.16 18.34 15.15
C TYR A 13 21.22 18.99 16.53
N ASP A 14 21.44 20.31 16.57
CA ASP A 14 21.57 21.05 17.82
C ASP A 14 20.26 21.05 18.63
N ILE A 15 19.11 21.14 17.96
CA ILE A 15 17.81 21.00 18.61
C ILE A 15 17.67 19.61 19.25
N TRP A 16 17.91 18.54 18.49
CA TRP A 16 17.78 17.18 19.02
C TRP A 16 18.79 16.87 20.13
N HIS A 17 20.05 17.26 19.94
CA HIS A 17 21.12 16.94 20.88
C HIS A 17 21.11 17.83 22.11
N ASN A 18 21.03 19.15 21.95
CA ASN A 18 21.22 20.10 23.05
C ASN A 18 19.91 20.51 23.72
N LEU A 19 18.84 20.72 22.95
CA LEU A 19 17.55 21.18 23.51
C LEU A 19 16.69 20.01 23.99
N ILE A 20 16.59 18.94 23.20
CA ILE A 20 15.81 17.74 23.56
C ILE A 20 16.63 16.74 24.40
N ASP A 21 17.95 16.91 24.48
CA ASP A 21 18.86 16.05 25.24
C ASP A 21 18.90 14.59 24.72
N LEU A 22 18.88 14.42 23.39
CA LEU A 22 19.04 13.10 22.79
C LEU A 22 20.54 12.76 22.63
N PRO A 23 21.00 11.56 23.05
CA PRO A 23 22.39 11.17 22.87
C PRO A 23 22.78 11.15 21.38
N GLU A 24 23.95 11.70 21.05
CA GLU A 24 24.49 11.78 19.68
C GLU A 24 24.41 10.44 18.94
N LYS A 25 24.72 9.32 19.63
CA LYS A 25 24.64 7.97 19.04
C LYS A 25 23.25 7.54 18.55
N ARG A 26 22.19 8.28 18.88
CA ARG A 26 20.81 8.04 18.45
C ARG A 26 20.33 9.04 17.39
N ILE A 27 21.20 9.94 16.95
CA ILE A 27 20.96 10.90 15.86
C ILE A 27 21.80 10.45 14.67
N VAL A 28 21.14 10.19 13.54
CA VAL A 28 21.78 9.70 12.32
C VAL A 28 21.65 10.74 11.23
N ARG A 29 22.77 11.11 10.61
CA ARG A 29 22.79 12.03 9.47
C ARG A 29 22.64 11.23 8.17
N LEU A 30 21.59 11.48 7.39
CA LEU A 30 21.35 10.82 6.10
C LEU A 30 21.37 11.80 4.93
N GLY A 31 21.45 11.25 3.71
CA GLY A 31 21.56 12.01 2.47
C GLY A 31 20.22 12.55 1.95
N GLU A 32 20.24 13.07 0.72
CA GLU A 32 19.06 13.64 0.07
C GLU A 32 17.96 12.61 -0.24
N GLU A 33 18.34 11.34 -0.44
CA GLU A 33 17.36 10.28 -0.72
C GLU A 33 16.45 9.99 0.47
N ASP A 34 16.94 10.22 1.70
CA ASP A 34 16.22 9.90 2.93
C ASP A 34 15.70 11.15 3.64
N ASN A 35 16.54 12.17 3.84
CA ASN A 35 16.23 13.34 4.65
C ASN A 35 16.05 14.65 3.85
N PHE A 36 15.69 14.57 2.57
CA PHE A 36 15.30 15.74 1.78
C PHE A 36 13.96 15.52 1.08
N TRP A 37 12.90 16.10 1.65
CA TRP A 37 11.55 15.91 1.18
C TRP A 37 11.20 16.88 0.05
N LYS A 38 10.43 16.40 -0.93
CA LYS A 38 9.91 17.18 -2.07
C LYS A 38 8.49 16.75 -2.41
N VAL A 39 7.62 17.72 -2.71
CA VAL A 39 6.22 17.44 -3.10
C VAL A 39 6.12 16.71 -4.45
N GLY A 40 7.13 16.87 -5.30
CA GLY A 40 7.17 16.32 -6.65
C GLY A 40 8.46 16.68 -7.38
N PRO A 41 8.47 16.59 -8.72
CA PRO A 41 9.62 17.02 -9.53
C PRO A 41 9.96 18.51 -9.35
N THR A 42 8.93 19.34 -9.13
CA THR A 42 9.03 20.77 -8.83
C THR A 42 8.12 21.11 -7.64
N GLY A 43 8.33 22.30 -7.05
CA GLY A 43 7.50 22.82 -5.96
C GLY A 43 8.21 22.84 -4.60
N PRO A 44 7.47 23.11 -3.51
CA PRO A 44 8.01 23.19 -2.16
C PRO A 44 8.76 21.93 -1.73
N CYS A 45 9.92 22.14 -1.08
CA CYS A 45 10.83 21.10 -0.61
C CYS A 45 11.72 21.61 0.53
N GLY A 46 12.47 20.71 1.14
CA GLY A 46 13.46 21.07 2.15
C GLY A 46 13.98 19.86 2.93
N PRO A 47 14.93 20.10 3.86
CA PRO A 47 15.40 19.06 4.75
C PRO A 47 14.24 18.55 5.62
N CYS A 48 14.34 17.28 6.03
CA CYS A 48 13.42 16.72 7.01
C CYS A 48 14.17 15.96 8.11
N SER A 49 13.49 15.78 9.23
CA SER A 49 13.94 14.96 10.35
C SER A 49 12.88 13.92 10.67
N GLU A 50 13.29 12.67 10.83
CA GLU A 50 12.34 11.57 11.05
C GLU A 50 12.59 10.89 12.39
N ILE A 51 11.50 10.45 13.02
CA ILE A 51 11.49 9.76 14.30
C ILE A 51 11.26 8.28 14.06
N TYR A 52 12.20 7.48 14.57
CA TYR A 52 12.19 6.03 14.47
C TYR A 52 12.01 5.38 15.83
N ILE A 53 11.34 4.24 15.83
CA ILE A 53 11.35 3.31 16.96
C ILE A 53 12.19 2.07 16.62
N ASP A 54 13.00 1.68 17.59
CA ASP A 54 13.72 0.41 17.55
C ASP A 54 12.77 -0.69 18.01
N LEU A 55 12.38 -1.57 17.09
CA LEU A 55 11.48 -2.69 17.35
C LEU A 55 12.17 -3.90 18.00
N GLY A 56 13.49 -3.87 18.19
CA GLY A 56 14.26 -4.97 18.76
C GLY A 56 15.07 -5.78 17.73
N GLU A 57 16.07 -6.51 18.23
CA GLU A 57 16.99 -7.32 17.40
C GLU A 57 16.28 -8.43 16.61
N GLU A 58 15.14 -8.91 17.11
CA GLU A 58 14.31 -9.92 16.45
C GLU A 58 13.70 -9.44 15.13
N LYS A 59 13.58 -8.12 14.94
CA LYS A 59 13.13 -7.49 13.70
C LYS A 59 14.29 -7.07 12.79
N ALA A 60 15.53 -7.32 13.19
CA ALA A 60 16.68 -6.97 12.37
C ALA A 60 16.72 -7.77 11.07
N SER A 61 17.02 -7.07 9.99
CA SER A 61 17.27 -7.68 8.70
C SER A 61 18.49 -8.64 8.78
N LYS A 62 18.55 -9.66 7.92
CA LYS A 62 19.68 -10.60 7.89
C LYS A 62 21.03 -9.92 7.58
N GLY A 63 21.00 -8.79 6.88
CA GLY A 63 22.19 -7.99 6.58
C GLY A 63 22.58 -7.05 7.72
N GLY A 64 21.71 -6.87 8.72
CA GLY A 64 21.80 -5.79 9.69
C GLY A 64 21.66 -4.41 9.03
N GLY A 65 21.80 -3.38 9.86
CA GLY A 65 21.77 -1.99 9.41
C GLY A 65 21.35 -1.05 10.53
N GLY A 66 21.46 0.24 10.26
CA GLY A 66 20.98 1.30 11.15
C GLY A 66 19.64 1.86 10.70
N VAL A 67 19.30 3.02 11.29
CA VAL A 67 18.21 3.89 10.83
C VAL A 67 18.34 4.17 9.32
N GLY A 68 17.22 4.15 8.60
CA GLY A 68 17.17 4.33 7.14
C GLY A 68 17.52 3.09 6.31
N VAL A 69 17.96 2.00 6.94
CA VAL A 69 18.41 0.77 6.23
C VAL A 69 17.73 -0.49 6.74
N ASP A 70 17.62 -0.66 8.05
CA ASP A 70 17.11 -1.90 8.66
C ASP A 70 15.63 -1.78 9.09
N GLU A 71 14.83 -2.79 8.77
CA GLU A 71 13.40 -2.91 9.17
C GLU A 71 13.19 -2.90 10.69
N ARG A 72 14.23 -3.18 11.48
CA ARG A 72 14.24 -2.98 12.94
C ARG A 72 13.90 -1.55 13.34
N TYR A 73 14.33 -0.56 12.58
CA TYR A 73 14.06 0.85 12.86
C TYR A 73 12.86 1.30 12.05
N LEU A 74 11.68 1.24 12.67
CA LEU A 74 10.43 1.66 12.04
C LEU A 74 10.27 3.17 12.11
N GLU A 75 10.18 3.81 10.94
CA GLU A 75 9.84 5.23 10.80
C GLU A 75 8.38 5.47 11.25
N LEU A 76 8.21 6.32 12.26
CA LEU A 76 6.92 6.67 12.84
C LEU A 76 6.42 8.03 12.38
N TRP A 77 7.30 9.02 12.33
CA TRP A 77 6.92 10.42 12.15
C TRP A 77 7.99 11.15 11.33
N ASN A 78 7.59 11.79 10.24
CA ASN A 78 8.44 12.67 9.45
C ASN A 78 8.10 14.15 9.73
N LEU A 79 9.13 14.96 9.99
CA LEU A 79 9.06 16.40 10.22
C LEU A 79 9.78 17.11 9.06
N VAL A 80 9.02 17.69 8.15
CA VAL A 80 9.54 18.38 6.96
C VAL A 80 9.62 19.87 7.21
N PHE A 81 10.82 20.42 7.00
CA PHE A 81 11.09 21.84 7.10
C PHE A 81 11.10 22.42 5.69
N MET A 82 9.93 22.88 5.22
CA MET A 82 9.82 23.48 3.89
C MET A 82 10.55 24.81 3.86
N GLN A 83 11.69 24.83 3.17
CA GLN A 83 12.61 25.97 3.09
C GLN A 83 12.78 26.49 1.66
N TYR A 84 12.60 25.63 0.67
CA TYR A 84 12.90 25.92 -0.73
C TYR A 84 11.74 25.58 -1.66
N ASN A 85 11.72 26.20 -2.83
CA ASN A 85 10.96 25.79 -3.99
C ASN A 85 11.94 25.21 -5.03
N ARG A 86 11.67 23.99 -5.50
CA ARG A 86 12.45 23.35 -6.55
C ARG A 86 11.90 23.74 -7.92
N GLU A 87 12.76 24.33 -8.72
CA GLU A 87 12.44 24.74 -10.10
C GLU A 87 12.60 23.57 -11.09
N GLU A 88 12.14 23.75 -12.33
CA GLU A 88 12.21 22.71 -13.38
C GLU A 88 13.64 22.29 -13.74
N ASP A 89 14.60 23.21 -13.60
CA ASP A 89 16.03 22.94 -13.82
C ASP A 89 16.70 22.27 -12.60
N GLY A 90 15.95 22.04 -11.54
CA GLY A 90 16.40 21.44 -10.29
C GLY A 90 17.03 22.43 -9.30
N SER A 91 17.14 23.72 -9.64
CA SER A 91 17.62 24.74 -8.71
C SER A 91 16.64 24.96 -7.55
N LEU A 92 17.17 25.44 -6.42
CA LEU A 92 16.42 25.68 -5.19
C LEU A 92 16.33 27.17 -4.90
N THR A 93 15.12 27.72 -4.87
CA THR A 93 14.85 29.10 -4.51
C THR A 93 14.26 29.17 -3.10
N PRO A 94 14.75 30.05 -2.20
CA PRO A 94 14.19 30.15 -0.84
C PRO A 94 12.70 30.53 -0.86
N LEU A 95 11.91 29.86 -0.02
CA LEU A 95 10.50 30.20 0.15
C LEU A 95 10.37 31.57 0.86
N PRO A 96 9.38 32.42 0.49
CA PRO A 96 9.13 33.69 1.18
C PRO A 96 8.81 33.53 2.67
N LYS A 97 8.23 32.39 3.04
CA LYS A 97 7.99 31.95 4.42
C LYS A 97 8.27 30.47 4.52
N GLN A 98 9.09 30.09 5.49
CA GLN A 98 9.34 28.70 5.84
C GLN A 98 8.08 28.11 6.49
N ASN A 99 7.79 26.84 6.19
CA ASN A 99 6.62 26.14 6.72
C ASN A 99 7.04 24.80 7.31
N ILE A 100 6.18 24.25 8.15
CA ILE A 100 6.34 22.91 8.71
C ILE A 100 5.24 22.03 8.13
N ASP A 101 5.62 20.87 7.63
CA ASP A 101 4.72 19.78 7.29
C ASP A 101 5.16 18.55 8.09
N THR A 102 4.21 17.82 8.68
CA THR A 102 4.55 16.61 9.42
C THR A 102 3.57 15.50 9.11
N GLY A 103 4.08 14.30 8.91
CA GLY A 103 3.29 13.11 8.66
C GLY A 103 3.62 12.02 9.67
N LEU A 104 2.61 11.49 10.35
CA LEU A 104 2.72 10.32 11.21
C LEU A 104 1.78 9.24 10.69
N GLY A 105 2.31 8.03 10.49
CA GLY A 105 1.51 6.89 10.06
C GLY A 105 0.64 6.36 11.22
N LEU A 106 -0.67 6.59 11.17
CA LEU A 106 -1.60 6.14 12.22
C LEU A 106 -1.53 4.62 12.43
N GLU A 107 -1.53 3.86 11.35
CA GLU A 107 -1.45 2.40 11.39
C GLU A 107 -0.13 1.91 11.99
N ARG A 108 0.99 2.59 11.68
CA ARG A 108 2.32 2.26 12.22
C ARG A 108 2.43 2.56 13.71
N ILE A 109 1.95 3.73 14.16
CA ILE A 109 1.97 4.02 15.60
C ILE A 109 1.01 3.10 16.35
N ALA A 110 -0.14 2.75 15.74
CA ALA A 110 -1.09 1.81 16.33
C ALA A 110 -0.45 0.42 16.48
N SER A 111 0.27 -0.08 15.47
CA SER A 111 0.94 -1.38 15.56
C SER A 111 1.98 -1.42 16.68
N VAL A 112 2.73 -0.35 16.86
CA VAL A 112 3.67 -0.21 17.98
C VAL A 112 2.96 -0.18 19.34
N LEU A 113 1.96 0.69 19.51
CA LEU A 113 1.26 0.86 20.79
C LEU A 113 0.48 -0.40 21.20
N GLN A 114 -0.07 -1.11 20.22
CA GLN A 114 -0.80 -2.36 20.42
C GLN A 114 0.12 -3.59 20.50
N LYS A 115 1.44 -3.42 20.32
CA LYS A 115 2.43 -4.51 20.25
C LYS A 115 2.06 -5.56 19.19
N ALA A 116 1.53 -5.08 18.07
CA ALA A 116 1.16 -5.89 16.93
C ALA A 116 2.40 -6.27 16.10
N ASP A 117 2.36 -7.43 15.43
CA ASP A 117 3.50 -7.90 14.62
C ASP A 117 3.76 -7.01 13.39
N THR A 118 2.67 -6.56 12.76
CA THR A 118 2.61 -5.64 11.62
C THR A 118 1.35 -4.77 11.72
N ASP A 119 1.24 -3.77 10.85
CA ASP A 119 0.05 -2.89 10.76
C ASP A 119 -1.25 -3.68 10.55
N PHE A 120 -1.18 -4.87 9.96
CA PHE A 120 -2.34 -5.72 9.69
C PHE A 120 -2.90 -6.45 10.93
N GLU A 121 -2.13 -6.52 12.02
CA GLU A 121 -2.57 -7.12 13.28
C GLU A 121 -3.18 -6.09 14.25
N THR A 122 -3.35 -4.85 13.81
CA THR A 122 -4.04 -3.80 14.58
C THR A 122 -5.55 -3.99 14.59
N ASP A 123 -6.22 -3.32 15.54
CA ASP A 123 -7.67 -3.16 15.56
C ASP A 123 -8.28 -2.56 14.28
N LEU A 124 -7.50 -1.82 13.49
CA LEU A 124 -7.91 -1.23 12.22
C LEU A 124 -8.03 -2.23 11.06
N PHE A 125 -7.26 -3.33 11.09
CA PHE A 125 -7.18 -4.30 9.98
C PHE A 125 -7.64 -5.71 10.35
N LEU A 126 -7.30 -6.16 11.56
CA LEU A 126 -7.53 -7.53 11.99
C LEU A 126 -9.01 -7.95 11.92
N PRO A 127 -10.01 -7.10 12.23
CA PRO A 127 -11.42 -7.46 12.06
C PRO A 127 -11.79 -7.76 10.60
N ILE A 128 -11.24 -7.00 9.64
CA ILE A 128 -11.48 -7.21 8.20
C ILE A 128 -10.85 -8.55 7.78
N ILE A 129 -9.59 -8.79 8.16
CA ILE A 129 -8.87 -10.04 7.86
C ILE A 129 -9.62 -11.25 8.42
N LYS A 130 -10.08 -11.18 9.67
CA LYS A 130 -10.84 -12.25 10.32
C LYS A 130 -12.16 -12.54 9.59
N PHE A 131 -12.89 -11.49 9.20
CA PHE A 131 -14.13 -11.65 8.44
C PHE A 131 -13.91 -12.38 7.11
N VAL A 132 -12.92 -11.93 6.34
CA VAL A 132 -12.58 -12.54 5.03
C VAL A 132 -12.09 -13.99 5.23
N ALA A 133 -11.23 -14.24 6.22
CA ALA A 133 -10.71 -15.58 6.49
C ALA A 133 -11.83 -16.56 6.91
N GLN A 134 -12.74 -16.12 7.79
CA GLN A 134 -13.88 -16.90 8.25
C GLN A 134 -14.80 -17.30 7.09
N ASN A 135 -15.16 -16.34 6.25
CA ASN A 135 -16.04 -16.58 5.11
C ASN A 135 -15.36 -17.44 4.01
N ALA A 136 -14.03 -17.37 3.90
CA ALA A 136 -13.24 -18.26 3.04
C ALA A 136 -12.99 -19.66 3.63
N GLY A 137 -13.37 -19.92 4.90
CA GLY A 137 -13.11 -21.19 5.58
C GLY A 137 -11.61 -21.46 5.81
N ILE A 138 -10.81 -20.42 5.96
CA ILE A 138 -9.36 -20.52 6.22
C ILE A 138 -8.99 -19.83 7.54
N LYS A 139 -7.82 -20.15 8.07
CA LYS A 139 -7.26 -19.48 9.25
C LYS A 139 -6.11 -18.58 8.85
N TYR A 140 -6.05 -17.42 9.49
CA TYR A 140 -4.97 -16.46 9.34
C TYR A 140 -3.72 -16.92 10.10
N LYS A 141 -2.53 -16.66 9.54
CA LYS A 141 -1.20 -17.09 10.02
C LYS A 141 -0.89 -18.59 9.87
N GLU A 142 -1.68 -19.34 9.09
CA GLU A 142 -1.36 -20.74 8.77
C GLU A 142 -0.63 -20.90 7.43
N ASN A 143 -0.77 -19.94 6.51
CA ASN A 143 -0.17 -20.04 5.19
C ASN A 143 0.17 -18.65 4.62
N GLN A 144 1.47 -18.39 4.44
CA GLN A 144 1.96 -17.08 3.99
C GLN A 144 1.31 -16.56 2.70
N LYS A 145 1.01 -17.45 1.73
CA LYS A 145 0.36 -17.05 0.48
C LYS A 145 -1.09 -16.62 0.70
N LYS A 146 -1.82 -17.32 1.57
CA LYS A 146 -3.20 -16.97 1.95
C LYS A 146 -3.21 -15.72 2.83
N ASP A 147 -2.25 -15.58 3.74
CA ASP A 147 -2.11 -14.40 4.60
C ASP A 147 -1.86 -13.14 3.77
N LEU A 148 -0.98 -13.22 2.76
CA LEU A 148 -0.77 -12.14 1.82
C LEU A 148 -2.07 -11.76 1.09
N ALA A 149 -2.86 -12.76 0.66
CA ALA A 149 -4.14 -12.50 0.01
C ALA A 149 -5.13 -11.78 0.93
N LEU A 150 -5.24 -12.22 2.18
CA LEU A 150 -6.07 -11.58 3.20
C LEU A 150 -5.64 -10.13 3.47
N LYS A 151 -4.33 -9.88 3.61
CA LYS A 151 -3.77 -8.54 3.80
C LYS A 151 -4.08 -7.62 2.63
N VAL A 152 -3.88 -8.08 1.39
CA VAL A 152 -4.17 -7.30 0.17
C VAL A 152 -5.66 -6.98 0.06
N ILE A 153 -6.54 -7.94 0.34
CA ILE A 153 -7.99 -7.71 0.33
C ILE A 153 -8.37 -6.66 1.37
N ALA A 154 -7.86 -6.78 2.60
CA ALA A 154 -8.18 -5.85 3.70
C ALA A 154 -7.70 -4.42 3.44
N ASP A 155 -6.51 -4.26 2.87
CA ASP A 155 -5.99 -2.96 2.43
C ASP A 155 -6.83 -2.35 1.30
N HIS A 156 -7.06 -3.11 0.23
CA HIS A 156 -7.71 -2.58 -0.95
C HIS A 156 -9.19 -2.25 -0.69
N ILE A 157 -9.89 -3.04 0.12
CA ILE A 157 -11.29 -2.73 0.44
C ILE A 157 -11.42 -1.42 1.24
N ARG A 158 -10.47 -1.10 2.12
CA ARG A 158 -10.43 0.21 2.78
C ARG A 158 -10.31 1.33 1.75
N ALA A 159 -9.35 1.23 0.84
CA ALA A 159 -9.17 2.22 -0.22
C ALA A 159 -10.43 2.37 -1.09
N LEU A 160 -11.07 1.28 -1.48
CA LEU A 160 -12.29 1.30 -2.31
C LEU A 160 -13.45 2.00 -1.60
N VAL A 161 -13.67 1.71 -0.31
CA VAL A 161 -14.73 2.33 0.49
C VAL A 161 -14.56 3.84 0.53
N PHE A 162 -13.36 4.33 0.87
CA PHE A 162 -13.08 5.77 0.92
C PHE A 162 -13.15 6.43 -0.47
N MET A 163 -12.51 5.84 -1.49
CA MET A 163 -12.54 6.38 -2.84
C MET A 163 -13.98 6.52 -3.39
N ILE A 164 -14.82 5.51 -3.19
CA ILE A 164 -16.20 5.56 -3.64
C ILE A 164 -16.98 6.59 -2.83
N SER A 165 -16.82 6.62 -1.50
CA SER A 165 -17.43 7.64 -0.64
C SER A 165 -17.13 9.06 -1.13
N ASP A 166 -15.89 9.33 -1.55
CA ASP A 166 -15.46 10.64 -2.10
C ASP A 166 -15.97 10.95 -3.52
N GLY A 167 -16.85 10.11 -4.08
CA GLY A 167 -17.48 10.34 -5.38
C GLY A 167 -16.75 9.69 -6.56
N ILE A 168 -15.66 8.94 -6.33
CA ILE A 168 -14.92 8.30 -7.42
C ILE A 168 -15.71 7.09 -7.93
N VAL A 169 -15.90 7.03 -9.24
CA VAL A 169 -16.57 5.92 -9.92
C VAL A 169 -15.59 5.14 -10.81
N PRO A 170 -15.75 3.81 -10.97
CA PRO A 170 -14.89 3.02 -11.85
C PRO A 170 -14.89 3.54 -13.30
N SER A 171 -13.71 3.82 -13.86
CA SER A 171 -13.56 4.32 -15.24
C SER A 171 -12.30 3.76 -15.92
N ASN A 172 -12.06 4.13 -17.18
CA ASN A 172 -10.85 3.76 -17.94
C ASN A 172 -9.70 4.77 -17.79
N GLU A 173 -9.89 5.86 -17.04
CA GLU A 173 -8.94 6.96 -16.95
C GLU A 173 -8.88 7.61 -15.56
N GLY A 174 -7.78 8.31 -15.27
CA GLY A 174 -7.62 9.06 -14.02
C GLY A 174 -7.86 8.22 -12.75
N ARG A 175 -8.55 8.83 -11.77
CA ARG A 175 -8.82 8.21 -10.45
C ARG A 175 -9.73 6.99 -10.54
N GLY A 176 -10.71 7.01 -11.45
CA GLY A 176 -11.62 5.89 -11.65
C GLY A 176 -10.93 4.63 -12.19
N TYR A 177 -9.83 4.81 -12.93
CA TYR A 177 -8.98 3.70 -13.35
C TYR A 177 -8.18 3.09 -12.20
N VAL A 178 -7.64 3.91 -11.30
CA VAL A 178 -6.95 3.44 -10.09
C VAL A 178 -7.89 2.62 -9.21
N LEU A 179 -9.10 3.13 -8.97
CA LEU A 179 -10.15 2.41 -8.22
C LEU A 179 -10.41 1.03 -8.84
N ARG A 180 -10.57 0.99 -10.16
CA ARG A 180 -10.78 -0.27 -10.88
C ARG A 180 -9.62 -1.24 -10.73
N ILE A 181 -8.36 -0.76 -10.76
CA ILE A 181 -7.18 -1.61 -10.54
C ILE A 181 -7.21 -2.24 -9.15
N LEU A 182 -7.47 -1.44 -8.11
CA LEU A 182 -7.54 -1.92 -6.73
C LEU A 182 -8.64 -2.97 -6.56
N LEU A 183 -9.85 -2.70 -7.07
CA LEU A 183 -10.97 -3.64 -7.00
C LEU A 183 -10.64 -4.97 -7.67
N ARG A 184 -10.14 -4.93 -8.90
CA ARG A 184 -9.80 -6.14 -9.65
C ARG A 184 -8.67 -6.93 -9.01
N ARG A 185 -7.69 -6.24 -8.41
CA ARG A 185 -6.60 -6.87 -7.65
C ARG A 185 -7.14 -7.57 -6.41
N ALA A 186 -7.99 -6.91 -5.62
CA ALA A 186 -8.61 -7.51 -4.44
C ALA A 186 -9.47 -8.73 -4.81
N PHE A 187 -10.31 -8.60 -5.85
CA PHE A 187 -11.14 -9.69 -6.37
C PHE A 187 -10.30 -10.93 -6.74
N ARG A 188 -9.19 -10.71 -7.45
CA ARG A 188 -8.28 -11.77 -7.86
C ARG A 188 -7.60 -12.46 -6.67
N TYR A 189 -7.18 -11.70 -5.63
CA TYR A 189 -6.66 -12.35 -4.42
C TYR A 189 -7.73 -13.17 -3.71
N GLY A 190 -9.02 -12.84 -3.87
CA GLY A 190 -10.14 -13.70 -3.46
C GLY A 190 -10.03 -15.11 -4.05
N LYS A 191 -9.66 -15.26 -5.32
CA LYS A 191 -9.46 -16.58 -5.95
C LYS A 191 -8.36 -17.42 -5.28
N VAL A 192 -7.33 -16.79 -4.71
CA VAL A 192 -6.25 -17.49 -3.98
C VAL A 192 -6.76 -18.12 -2.67
N ILE A 193 -7.84 -17.57 -2.11
CA ILE A 193 -8.45 -18.02 -0.86
C ILE A 193 -9.86 -18.59 -1.09
N ASN A 194 -10.11 -19.16 -2.27
CA ASN A 194 -11.34 -19.88 -2.63
C ASN A 194 -12.63 -19.03 -2.66
N TYR A 195 -12.54 -17.72 -2.85
CA TYR A 195 -13.70 -16.91 -3.21
C TYR A 195 -13.98 -16.99 -4.71
N ASP A 196 -15.03 -17.71 -5.07
CA ASP A 196 -15.40 -17.86 -6.47
C ASP A 196 -16.45 -16.88 -6.98
N GLN A 197 -17.17 -16.25 -6.07
CA GLN A 197 -18.24 -15.29 -6.32
C GLN A 197 -17.82 -13.87 -5.88
N PRO A 198 -18.51 -12.81 -6.34
CA PRO A 198 -18.35 -11.46 -5.81
C PRO A 198 -18.46 -11.49 -4.28
N PHE A 199 -17.56 -10.79 -3.60
CA PHE A 199 -17.47 -10.85 -2.14
C PHE A 199 -17.03 -9.53 -1.51
N LEU A 200 -16.35 -8.64 -2.25
CA LEU A 200 -15.86 -7.38 -1.70
C LEU A 200 -17.01 -6.50 -1.19
N TYR A 201 -18.17 -6.57 -1.84
CA TYR A 201 -19.38 -5.88 -1.38
C TYR A 201 -19.84 -6.35 0.02
N GLU A 202 -19.55 -7.58 0.43
CA GLU A 202 -19.86 -8.12 1.77
C GLU A 202 -18.82 -7.69 2.81
N VAL A 203 -17.59 -7.40 2.37
CA VAL A 203 -16.50 -6.93 3.23
C VAL A 203 -16.61 -5.42 3.48
N ALA A 204 -17.12 -4.64 2.52
CA ALA A 204 -17.25 -3.18 2.63
C ALA A 204 -18.00 -2.73 3.92
N PRO A 205 -19.12 -3.34 4.33
CA PRO A 205 -19.78 -3.00 5.60
C PRO A 205 -18.90 -3.15 6.85
N VAL A 206 -17.92 -4.07 6.84
CA VAL A 206 -16.98 -4.22 7.96
C VAL A 206 -16.10 -2.97 8.10
N VAL A 207 -15.57 -2.47 6.98
CA VAL A 207 -14.79 -1.22 6.94
C VAL A 207 -15.65 -0.04 7.39
N ILE A 208 -16.87 0.05 6.87
CA ILE A 208 -17.78 1.16 7.19
C ILE A 208 -18.06 1.19 8.69
N ASN A 209 -18.32 0.03 9.29
CA ASN A 209 -18.56 -0.04 10.73
C ASN A 209 -17.34 0.30 11.59
N LEU A 210 -16.12 -0.02 11.14
CA LEU A 210 -14.88 0.35 11.83
C LEU A 210 -14.61 1.86 11.80
N MET A 211 -15.00 2.52 10.71
CA MET A 211 -14.57 3.89 10.41
C MET A 211 -15.66 4.95 10.62
N LYS A 212 -16.94 4.57 10.73
CA LYS A 212 -18.10 5.49 10.77
C LYS A 212 -18.11 6.50 11.91
N GLU A 213 -17.44 6.21 13.04
CA GLU A 213 -17.40 7.14 14.17
C GLU A 213 -16.53 8.37 13.86
N VAL A 214 -15.43 8.16 13.14
CA VAL A 214 -14.50 9.22 12.72
C VAL A 214 -14.92 9.82 11.38
N TYR A 215 -15.44 9.00 10.48
CA TYR A 215 -15.84 9.36 9.12
C TYR A 215 -17.34 9.07 8.91
N PRO A 216 -18.26 9.86 9.48
CA PRO A 216 -19.70 9.60 9.36
C PRO A 216 -20.22 9.67 7.91
N GLU A 217 -19.51 10.36 7.02
CA GLU A 217 -19.82 10.45 5.59
C GLU A 217 -19.76 9.11 4.86
N ILE A 218 -18.83 8.21 5.22
CA ILE A 218 -18.74 6.90 4.55
C ILE A 218 -19.97 6.03 4.84
N TYR A 219 -20.60 6.20 6.01
CA TYR A 219 -21.82 5.49 6.36
C TYR A 219 -23.03 6.01 5.58
N LYS A 220 -23.10 7.32 5.33
CA LYS A 220 -24.16 7.91 4.49
C LYS A 220 -24.13 7.36 3.06
N GLU A 221 -22.94 7.01 2.58
CA GLU A 221 -22.70 6.49 1.24
C GLU A 221 -22.73 4.95 1.14
N GLU A 222 -23.09 4.23 2.23
CA GLU A 222 -23.04 2.76 2.30
C GLU A 222 -23.74 2.07 1.11
N ASN A 223 -24.97 2.51 0.80
CA ASN A 223 -25.72 1.96 -0.33
C ASN A 223 -25.01 2.18 -1.67
N ARG A 224 -24.42 3.36 -1.89
CA ARG A 224 -23.69 3.64 -3.13
C ARG A 224 -22.42 2.79 -3.21
N ILE A 225 -21.67 2.70 -2.12
CA ILE A 225 -20.45 1.88 -2.02
C ILE A 225 -20.76 0.43 -2.36
N TYR A 226 -21.81 -0.15 -1.73
CA TYR A 226 -22.27 -1.50 -2.01
C TYR A 226 -22.58 -1.72 -3.50
N GLN A 227 -23.40 -0.85 -4.10
CA GLN A 227 -23.85 -1.02 -5.48
C GLN A 227 -22.69 -0.89 -6.48
N VAL A 228 -21.79 0.07 -6.27
CA VAL A 228 -20.63 0.29 -7.14
C VAL A 228 -19.68 -0.90 -7.10
N ILE A 229 -19.34 -1.40 -5.91
CA ILE A 229 -18.44 -2.55 -5.75
C ILE A 229 -19.07 -3.79 -6.39
N LEU A 230 -20.33 -4.10 -6.06
CA LEU A 230 -21.02 -5.28 -6.58
C LEU A 230 -21.12 -5.25 -8.12
N ALA A 231 -21.45 -4.10 -8.71
CA ALA A 231 -21.58 -3.97 -10.15
C ALA A 231 -20.24 -4.18 -10.88
N GLU A 232 -19.15 -3.59 -10.39
CA GLU A 232 -17.83 -3.75 -11.01
C GLU A 232 -17.26 -5.16 -10.76
N GLU A 233 -17.49 -5.77 -9.59
CA GLU A 233 -17.10 -7.17 -9.32
C GLU A 233 -17.78 -8.14 -10.28
N LYS A 234 -19.10 -8.03 -10.47
CA LYS A 234 -19.86 -8.89 -11.40
C LYS A 234 -19.35 -8.74 -12.83
N LYS A 235 -19.20 -7.49 -13.29
CA LYS A 235 -18.67 -7.19 -14.63
C LYS A 235 -17.27 -7.74 -14.83
N PHE A 236 -16.43 -7.63 -13.81
CA PHE A 236 -15.06 -8.15 -13.87
C PHE A 236 -15.02 -9.67 -13.83
N GLN A 237 -15.86 -10.33 -13.02
CA GLN A 237 -15.93 -11.79 -12.94
C GLN A 237 -16.23 -12.42 -14.31
N GLU A 238 -17.18 -11.86 -15.07
CA GLU A 238 -17.48 -12.30 -16.43
C GLU A 238 -16.25 -12.23 -17.34
N THR A 239 -15.57 -11.08 -17.32
CA THR A 239 -14.36 -10.85 -18.13
C THR A 239 -13.20 -11.76 -17.69
N PHE A 240 -13.06 -11.97 -16.38
CA PHE A 240 -12.02 -12.80 -15.78
C PHE A 240 -12.19 -14.26 -16.19
N ASN A 241 -13.42 -14.80 -16.14
CA ASN A 241 -13.71 -16.18 -16.54
C ASN A 241 -13.37 -16.42 -18.03
N ILE A 242 -13.71 -15.47 -18.91
CA ILE A 242 -13.32 -15.53 -20.33
C ILE A 242 -11.79 -15.49 -20.46
N GLY A 243 -11.11 -14.63 -19.69
CA GLY A 243 -9.65 -14.53 -19.68
C GLY A 243 -8.95 -15.82 -19.26
N ILE A 244 -9.48 -16.52 -18.25
CA ILE A 244 -8.96 -17.83 -17.81
C ILE A 244 -9.15 -18.88 -18.92
N GLN A 245 -10.32 -18.95 -19.56
CA GLN A 245 -10.55 -19.90 -20.66
C GLN A 245 -9.57 -19.68 -21.82
N ILE A 246 -9.32 -18.42 -22.21
CA ILE A 246 -8.35 -18.08 -23.25
C ILE A 246 -6.93 -18.48 -22.82
N LEU A 247 -6.57 -18.20 -21.56
CA LEU A 247 -5.26 -18.55 -21.02
C LEU A 247 -5.04 -20.07 -21.03
N ASP A 248 -6.04 -20.85 -20.64
CA ASP A 248 -5.95 -22.31 -20.62
C ASP A 248 -5.79 -22.90 -22.02
N ASN A 249 -6.54 -22.40 -23.00
CA ASN A 249 -6.36 -22.77 -24.41
C ASN A 249 -4.94 -22.45 -24.91
N LEU A 250 -4.41 -21.27 -24.57
CA LEU A 250 -3.04 -20.88 -24.93
C LEU A 250 -1.99 -21.78 -24.25
N LYS A 251 -2.20 -22.20 -23.00
CA LYS A 251 -1.33 -23.16 -22.31
C LYS A 251 -1.32 -24.51 -23.01
N GLU A 252 -2.48 -25.02 -23.44
CA GLU A 252 -2.56 -26.26 -24.20
C GLU A 252 -1.82 -26.18 -25.53
N GLU A 253 -1.99 -25.07 -26.28
CA GLU A 253 -1.24 -24.84 -27.51
C GLU A 253 0.27 -24.78 -27.28
N LEU A 254 0.72 -24.15 -26.20
CA LEU A 254 2.14 -24.07 -25.85
C LEU A 254 2.72 -25.45 -25.54
N LYS A 255 1.99 -26.27 -24.77
CA LYS A 255 2.37 -27.68 -24.51
C LYS A 255 2.47 -28.48 -25.80
N GLN A 256 1.50 -28.35 -26.71
CA GLN A 256 1.54 -29.02 -28.02
C GLN A 256 2.72 -28.57 -28.88
N LYS A 257 3.13 -27.30 -28.77
CA LYS A 257 4.24 -26.70 -29.54
C LYS A 257 5.61 -26.85 -28.83
N ASN A 258 5.68 -27.54 -27.69
CA ASN A 258 6.87 -27.61 -26.81
C ASN A 258 7.50 -26.23 -26.55
N LYS A 259 6.66 -25.25 -26.25
CA LYS A 259 7.06 -23.90 -25.84
C LYS A 259 6.66 -23.66 -24.41
N ASP A 260 7.50 -22.90 -23.73
CA ASP A 260 7.47 -22.62 -22.30
C ASP A 260 7.20 -21.12 -22.01
N LYS A 261 7.02 -20.31 -23.07
CA LYS A 261 6.75 -18.87 -22.97
C LYS A 261 5.62 -18.43 -23.91
N LEU A 262 4.71 -17.62 -23.37
CA LEU A 262 3.71 -16.87 -24.14
C LEU A 262 4.40 -15.80 -25.00
N SER A 263 3.98 -15.69 -26.26
CA SER A 263 4.41 -14.56 -27.09
C SER A 263 3.70 -13.28 -26.65
N GLY A 264 4.31 -12.10 -26.86
CA GLY A 264 3.64 -10.83 -26.59
C GLY A 264 2.33 -10.66 -27.36
N ARG A 265 2.24 -11.25 -28.56
CA ARG A 265 1.02 -11.26 -29.38
C ARG A 265 -0.09 -12.10 -28.74
N ASP A 266 0.24 -13.24 -28.13
CA ASP A 266 -0.74 -14.09 -27.45
C ASP A 266 -1.17 -13.49 -26.10
N ALA A 267 -0.23 -12.86 -25.38
CA ALA A 267 -0.54 -12.11 -24.17
C ALA A 267 -1.54 -10.96 -24.45
N PHE A 268 -1.44 -10.30 -25.61
CA PHE A 268 -2.36 -9.22 -26.03
C PHE A 268 -3.78 -9.72 -26.32
N LYS A 269 -3.98 -11.03 -26.54
CA LYS A 269 -5.32 -11.61 -26.75
C LYS A 269 -6.09 -11.79 -25.45
N LEU A 270 -5.42 -11.76 -24.30
CA LEU A 270 -6.10 -11.85 -23.02
C LEU A 270 -6.96 -10.58 -22.84
N PRO A 271 -8.27 -10.69 -22.53
CA PRO A 271 -9.20 -9.56 -22.36
C PRO A 271 -8.96 -8.81 -21.04
N ILE A 272 -7.68 -8.62 -20.73
CA ILE A 272 -7.14 -8.16 -19.48
C ILE A 272 -6.31 -6.92 -19.83
N PRO A 273 -6.63 -5.72 -19.31
CA PRO A 273 -6.09 -4.46 -19.80
C PRO A 273 -4.56 -4.43 -19.73
N SER A 274 -3.91 -3.81 -20.71
CA SER A 274 -2.45 -3.74 -20.93
C SER A 274 -1.61 -3.22 -19.74
N SER A 275 -2.22 -2.62 -18.71
CA SER A 275 -1.60 -2.36 -17.40
C SER A 275 -1.26 -3.62 -16.61
N PHE A 276 -1.72 -4.79 -17.06
CA PHE A 276 -1.48 -6.09 -16.44
C PHE A 276 -0.06 -6.63 -16.59
N ASN A 277 0.82 -6.06 -17.43
CA ASN A 277 2.21 -6.54 -17.52
C ASN A 277 2.99 -6.39 -16.19
N ILE A 278 2.54 -5.51 -15.28
CA ILE A 278 3.20 -5.28 -13.98
C ILE A 278 2.54 -6.12 -12.88
N LEU A 279 1.22 -6.32 -12.93
CA LEU A 279 0.44 -7.01 -11.88
C LEU A 279 0.40 -8.54 -12.03
N ASN A 280 0.73 -9.07 -13.21
CA ASN A 280 0.72 -10.52 -13.50
C ASN A 280 2.07 -11.21 -13.40
N ARG A 281 3.18 -10.51 -13.16
CA ARG A 281 4.47 -11.18 -12.90
C ARG A 281 4.31 -12.31 -11.86
N PRO A 282 3.54 -12.13 -10.77
CA PRO A 282 3.31 -13.20 -9.81
C PRO A 282 2.38 -14.34 -10.31
N MET A 283 1.38 -14.12 -11.19
CA MET A 283 0.58 -15.25 -11.74
C MET A 283 1.40 -16.05 -12.73
N LEU A 284 2.07 -15.35 -13.64
CA LEU A 284 2.87 -15.97 -14.67
C LEU A 284 4.05 -16.71 -14.03
N GLU A 285 4.65 -16.18 -12.96
CA GLU A 285 5.69 -16.90 -12.19
C GLU A 285 5.16 -18.06 -11.34
N VAL A 286 3.89 -18.02 -10.88
CA VAL A 286 3.27 -19.10 -10.09
C VAL A 286 2.73 -20.23 -10.97
N GLU A 287 2.33 -19.95 -12.22
CA GLU A 287 1.78 -20.97 -13.14
C GLU A 287 2.77 -21.46 -14.21
N PHE A 288 3.86 -20.73 -14.48
CA PHE A 288 4.94 -21.15 -15.41
C PHE A 288 6.22 -21.60 -14.68
N ARG A 289 6.12 -22.09 -13.44
CA ARG A 289 7.16 -22.88 -12.78
C ARG A 289 6.69 -24.30 -12.52
#